data_AF-A0A0W0F5Q9-F1
#
_entry.id   AF-A0A0W0F5Q9-F1
#
_cell.length_a   1.000
_cell.length_b   1.000
_cell.length_c   1.000
_cell.angle_alpha   90.00
_cell.angle_beta   90.00
_cell.angle_gamma   90.00
#
_symmetry.space_group_name_H-M   'P 1'
#
loop_
_entity.id
_entity.type
_entity.pdbx_description
1 polymer ?
#
loop_
_entity_poly.entity_id
_entity_poly.type
_entity_poly.pdbx_seq_one_letter_code
_entity_poly.pdbx_strand_id
1 'polypeptide(L)'
;MQCVTSCTSVVSFFPGFDKYPEDNEHYYESSSEASTCTVQLESAADVGIILYLQLQTVASGSTQSSFGVSILHLLLCTFSSTPGVQISLSRFNDVVHDTASSTIKIGAGLTCDQVYALLESFGVKVLGGRVPGVGVGGVLLGGGFSYFTDQYGLGVDNIISHDLVPPDGTFVHGLGVSTPPPERFVCPTFPEIHWDNAADDAYFIIALEETQQAIQAVAIAEGQSLADGILYNNYAPADTPLELLYGDKLERLREVEKRVDPGNIRVMVLTGGFKF
;
A
#
# COMPACT_ATOMS: atom_id res chain seq x y z
N MET A 1 10.30 -25.15 19.40
CA MET A 1 10.47 -26.13 18.29
C MET A 1 11.23 -25.36 17.20
N GLN A 2 12.43 -25.80 16.87
CA GLN A 2 13.43 -25.01 16.12
C GLN A 2 13.02 -24.75 14.66
N CYS A 3 13.31 -23.53 14.21
CA CYS A 3 13.28 -23.06 12.83
C CYS A 3 14.03 -24.04 11.90
N VAL A 4 13.40 -24.47 10.80
CA VAL A 4 14.05 -25.34 9.80
C VAL A 4 14.44 -24.52 8.57
N THR A 5 15.72 -24.20 8.54
CA THR A 5 16.68 -23.99 7.43
C THR A 5 16.21 -24.10 5.98
N SER A 6 16.50 -23.04 5.20
CA SER A 6 17.05 -23.12 3.84
C SER A 6 17.70 -21.76 3.46
N CYS A 7 19.03 -21.74 3.29
CA CYS A 7 19.92 -20.78 2.61
C CYS A 7 19.48 -19.33 2.28
N THR A 8 18.58 -18.71 3.04
CA THR A 8 18.02 -17.39 2.73
C THR A 8 17.91 -16.59 4.02
N SER A 9 18.17 -15.30 3.92
CA SER A 9 18.04 -14.27 4.98
C SER A 9 16.59 -14.10 5.48
N VAL A 10 15.65 -14.80 4.86
CA VAL A 10 14.22 -14.77 5.12
C VAL A 10 13.88 -15.47 6.43
N VAL A 11 13.29 -14.73 7.38
CA VAL A 11 12.81 -15.27 8.66
C VAL A 11 11.30 -15.34 8.65
N SER A 12 10.74 -16.50 9.00
CA SER A 12 9.28 -16.69 9.08
C SER A 12 8.81 -16.92 10.51
N PHE A 13 7.63 -16.39 10.83
CA PHE A 13 6.97 -16.59 12.12
C PHE A 13 5.57 -17.15 11.91
N PHE A 14 5.16 -18.04 12.81
CA PHE A 14 3.85 -18.70 12.79
C PHE A 14 3.01 -18.26 14.01
N PRO A 15 1.69 -18.51 14.03
CA PRO A 15 0.89 -18.25 15.21
C PRO A 15 1.52 -18.84 16.48
N GLY A 16 1.61 -18.03 17.54
CA GLY A 16 2.25 -18.40 18.81
C GLY A 16 3.71 -18.00 18.97
N PHE A 17 4.34 -17.44 17.93
CA PHE A 17 5.63 -16.75 18.06
C PHE A 17 5.41 -15.25 18.38
N ASP A 18 6.27 -14.67 19.24
CA ASP A 18 6.12 -13.27 19.69
C ASP A 18 6.09 -12.25 18.54
N LYS A 19 6.80 -12.53 17.45
CA LYS A 19 6.89 -11.60 16.32
C LYS A 19 5.73 -11.70 15.33
N TYR A 20 5.00 -12.82 15.33
CA TYR A 20 3.83 -13.03 14.46
C TYR A 20 2.72 -11.98 14.65
N PRO A 21 2.29 -11.63 15.88
CA PRO A 21 1.27 -10.59 16.06
C PRO A 21 1.76 -9.21 15.61
N GLU A 22 3.03 -8.86 15.85
CA GLU A 22 3.60 -7.56 15.43
C GLU A 22 3.63 -7.43 13.88
N ASP A 23 3.96 -8.50 13.18
CA ASP A 23 4.00 -8.49 11.71
C ASP A 23 2.61 -8.49 11.04
N ASN A 24 1.60 -8.98 11.76
CA ASN A 24 0.19 -8.98 11.33
C ASN A 24 -0.61 -7.78 11.86
N GLU A 25 0.01 -6.90 12.64
CA GLU A 25 -0.68 -5.76 13.23
C GLU A 25 -1.21 -4.82 12.14
N HIS A 26 -2.47 -4.44 12.27
CA HIS A 26 -3.13 -3.45 11.43
C HIS A 26 -3.78 -2.40 12.33
N TYR A 27 -3.86 -1.17 11.83
CA TYR A 27 -4.44 -0.06 12.58
C TYR A 27 -5.92 -0.30 12.89
N TYR A 28 -6.67 -0.88 11.94
CA TYR A 28 -8.09 -1.15 12.07
C TYR A 28 -8.34 -2.66 12.20
N GLU A 29 -9.03 -3.05 13.27
CA GLU A 29 -9.45 -4.44 13.51
C GLU A 29 -10.32 -4.96 12.35
N SER A 30 -11.19 -4.12 11.80
CA SER A 30 -12.07 -4.46 10.66
C SER A 30 -11.32 -4.85 9.38
N SER A 31 -10.04 -4.49 9.27
CA SER A 31 -9.16 -4.81 8.14
C SER A 31 -8.17 -5.94 8.44
N SER A 32 -8.21 -6.49 9.66
CA SER A 32 -7.23 -7.46 10.14
C SER A 32 -7.60 -8.89 9.74
N GLU A 33 -6.73 -9.56 9.00
CA GLU A 33 -6.86 -10.98 8.67
C GLU A 33 -5.70 -11.77 9.29
N ALA A 34 -6.01 -12.92 9.88
CA ALA A 34 -5.00 -13.80 10.46
C ALA A 34 -4.29 -14.59 9.35
N SER A 35 -3.02 -14.26 9.11
CA SER A 35 -2.20 -14.94 8.11
C SER A 35 -1.79 -16.35 8.52
N THR A 36 -1.38 -17.17 7.55
CA THR A 36 -0.82 -18.49 7.82
C THR A 36 0.56 -18.38 8.49
N CYS A 37 1.35 -17.42 8.01
CA CYS A 37 2.64 -17.06 8.57
C CYS A 37 3.03 -15.64 8.17
N THR A 38 3.93 -15.04 8.93
CA THR A 38 4.57 -13.78 8.55
C THR A 38 5.99 -14.06 8.08
N VAL A 39 6.48 -13.20 7.20
CA VAL A 39 7.84 -13.29 6.66
C VAL A 39 8.49 -11.92 6.72
N GLN A 40 9.66 -11.87 7.36
CA GLN A 40 10.51 -10.70 7.38
C GLN A 40 11.64 -10.82 6.39
N LEU A 41 11.92 -9.71 5.74
CA LEU A 41 12.92 -9.56 4.71
C LEU A 41 14.11 -8.76 5.25
N GLU A 42 15.33 -9.11 4.88
CA GLU A 42 16.52 -8.31 5.23
C GLU A 42 16.95 -7.39 4.10
N SER A 43 16.59 -7.74 2.87
CA SER A 43 17.05 -7.08 1.66
C SER A 43 15.99 -7.13 0.56
N ALA A 44 16.13 -6.27 -0.45
CA ALA A 44 15.27 -6.34 -1.63
C ALA A 44 15.40 -7.67 -2.39
N ALA A 45 16.56 -8.35 -2.30
CA ALA A 45 16.75 -9.67 -2.90
C ALA A 45 15.85 -10.74 -2.23
N ASP A 46 15.54 -10.59 -0.94
CA ASP A 46 14.64 -11.50 -0.23
C ASP A 46 13.20 -11.42 -0.74
N VAL A 47 12.77 -10.23 -1.18
CA VAL A 47 11.45 -10.06 -1.84
C VAL A 47 11.39 -10.95 -3.09
N GLY A 48 12.43 -10.89 -3.93
CA GLY A 48 12.50 -11.68 -5.16
C GLY A 48 12.48 -13.18 -4.91
N ILE A 49 13.08 -13.63 -3.80
CA ILE A 49 13.01 -15.04 -3.37
C ILE A 49 11.58 -15.43 -3.00
N ILE A 50 10.83 -14.61 -2.25
CA ILE A 50 9.43 -14.92 -1.91
C ILE A 50 8.59 -15.00 -3.19
N LEU A 51 8.71 -14.02 -4.08
CA LEU A 51 7.97 -14.02 -5.34
C LEU A 51 8.31 -15.24 -6.20
N TYR A 52 9.60 -15.59 -6.28
CA TYR A 52 10.05 -16.81 -6.96
C TYR A 52 9.47 -18.08 -6.33
N LEU A 53 9.42 -18.19 -5.00
CA LEU A 53 8.82 -19.34 -4.32
C LEU A 53 7.33 -19.47 -4.64
N GLN A 54 6.59 -18.35 -4.69
CA GLN A 54 5.19 -18.36 -5.15
C GLN A 54 5.08 -18.87 -6.59
N LEU A 55 5.99 -18.46 -7.48
CA LEU A 55 6.02 -18.95 -8.86
C LEU A 55 6.34 -20.45 -8.98
N GLN A 56 7.24 -20.98 -8.15
CA GLN A 56 7.58 -22.40 -8.17
C GLN A 56 6.42 -23.29 -7.71
N THR A 57 5.57 -22.83 -6.78
CA THR A 57 4.39 -23.58 -6.36
C THR A 57 3.40 -23.82 -7.51
N VAL A 58 3.27 -22.85 -8.44
CA VAL A 58 2.50 -22.99 -9.68
C VAL A 58 3.08 -24.07 -10.58
N ALA A 59 4.40 -24.03 -10.78
CA ALA A 59 5.09 -24.98 -11.65
C ALA A 59 5.00 -26.43 -11.14
N SER A 60 4.86 -26.61 -9.82
CA SER A 60 4.66 -27.93 -9.18
C SER A 60 3.20 -28.40 -9.13
N GLY A 61 2.23 -27.61 -9.60
CA GLY A 61 0.80 -27.94 -9.55
C GLY A 61 0.16 -27.77 -8.17
N SER A 62 0.80 -27.04 -7.26
CA SER A 62 0.26 -26.67 -5.95
C SER A 62 -0.58 -25.40 -6.06
N THR A 63 -1.56 -25.22 -5.18
CA THR A 63 -2.34 -23.98 -5.09
C THR A 63 -1.44 -22.83 -4.64
N GLN A 64 -1.43 -21.71 -5.38
CA GLN A 64 -0.77 -20.48 -4.93
C GLN A 64 -1.42 -19.98 -3.65
N SER A 65 -0.61 -19.56 -2.68
CA SER A 65 -1.10 -18.85 -1.50
C SER A 65 -1.27 -17.38 -1.83
N SER A 66 -2.35 -16.76 -1.34
CA SER A 66 -2.41 -15.30 -1.32
C SER A 66 -1.27 -14.73 -0.48
N PHE A 67 -0.86 -13.50 -0.76
CA PHE A 67 0.06 -12.79 0.10
C PHE A 67 -0.36 -11.34 0.29
N GLY A 68 -0.06 -10.78 1.45
CA GLY A 68 -0.29 -9.38 1.79
C GLY A 68 1.06 -8.73 2.05
N VAL A 69 1.22 -7.46 1.66
CA VAL A 69 2.38 -6.66 2.07
C VAL A 69 1.87 -5.70 3.14
N SER A 70 2.52 -5.71 4.31
CA SER A 70 2.10 -4.86 5.42
C SER A 70 2.17 -3.39 5.01
N ILE A 71 0.99 -2.81 4.81
CA ILE A 71 0.77 -1.42 4.51
C ILE A 71 -0.14 -0.90 5.62
N LEU A 72 0.49 -0.41 6.68
CA LEU A 72 -0.20 0.02 7.89
C LEU A 72 -1.25 1.10 7.55
N HIS A 73 -2.44 1.00 8.16
CA HIS A 73 -3.52 2.00 8.12
C HIS A 73 -4.41 2.03 6.86
N LEU A 74 -4.60 0.89 6.18
CA LEU A 74 -5.64 0.74 5.16
C LEU A 74 -6.89 0.05 5.74
N LEU A 75 -8.08 0.46 5.30
CA LEU A 75 -9.36 -0.03 5.84
C LEU A 75 -9.91 -1.29 5.17
N LEU A 76 -9.30 -1.72 4.07
CA LEU A 76 -9.83 -2.79 3.22
C LEU A 76 -9.11 -4.10 3.52
N CYS A 77 -9.86 -5.13 3.93
CA CYS A 77 -9.37 -6.51 4.01
C CYS A 77 -8.74 -6.93 2.68
N THR A 78 -7.82 -7.89 2.72
CA THR A 78 -7.08 -8.46 1.59
C THR A 78 -6.08 -7.51 0.91
N PHE A 79 -6.16 -6.20 1.13
CA PHE A 79 -5.24 -5.25 0.50
C PHE A 79 -3.89 -5.24 1.21
N SER A 80 -3.88 -4.97 2.52
CA SER A 80 -2.67 -4.95 3.35
C SER A 80 -2.54 -6.16 4.27
N SER A 81 -3.65 -6.87 4.52
CA SER A 81 -3.75 -8.10 5.29
C SER A 81 -4.03 -9.29 4.38
N THR A 82 -3.81 -10.52 4.87
CA THR A 82 -4.12 -11.73 4.11
C THR A 82 -4.33 -12.94 5.02
N PRO A 83 -5.13 -13.95 4.63
CA PRO A 83 -5.11 -15.27 5.27
C PRO A 83 -3.89 -16.12 4.86
N GLY A 84 -3.17 -15.70 3.83
CA GLY A 84 -2.01 -16.42 3.27
C GLY A 84 -0.68 -16.01 3.91
N VAL A 85 0.29 -15.57 3.12
CA VAL A 85 1.62 -15.16 3.61
C VAL A 85 1.67 -13.65 3.83
N GLN A 86 1.87 -13.20 5.07
CA GLN A 86 2.04 -11.79 5.38
C GLN A 86 3.51 -11.38 5.23
N ILE A 87 3.82 -10.48 4.30
CA ILE A 87 5.18 -9.95 4.10
C ILE A 87 5.33 -8.68 4.94
N SER A 88 6.18 -8.76 5.97
CA SER A 88 6.50 -7.66 6.86
C SER A 88 7.69 -6.86 6.31
N LEU A 89 7.45 -5.57 6.09
CA LEU A 89 8.50 -4.62 5.68
C LEU A 89 9.22 -3.98 6.87
N SER A 90 8.93 -4.38 8.11
CA SER A 90 9.40 -3.73 9.35
C SER A 90 10.92 -3.55 9.46
N ARG A 91 11.70 -4.35 8.72
CA ARG A 91 13.16 -4.27 8.65
C ARG A 91 13.69 -3.27 7.61
N PHE A 92 12.87 -2.83 6.67
CA PHE A 92 13.18 -1.72 5.77
C PHE A 92 12.84 -0.40 6.47
N ASN A 93 13.64 -0.06 7.48
CA ASN A 93 13.39 1.07 8.38
C ASN A 93 14.50 2.12 8.40
N ASP A 94 15.40 2.06 7.42
CA ASP A 94 16.49 3.03 7.29
C ASP A 94 16.01 4.39 6.79
N VAL A 95 16.65 5.45 7.28
CA VAL A 95 16.52 6.82 6.76
C VAL A 95 17.92 7.33 6.41
N VAL A 96 18.12 7.73 5.15
CA VAL A 96 19.39 8.26 4.67
C VAL A 96 19.16 9.63 4.04
N HIS A 97 19.69 10.67 4.68
CA HIS A 97 19.63 12.05 4.20
C HIS A 97 20.87 12.38 3.35
N ASP A 98 20.67 12.70 2.08
CA ASP A 98 21.70 13.22 1.20
C ASP A 98 21.56 14.74 1.08
N THR A 99 22.42 15.46 1.78
CA THR A 99 22.43 16.93 1.81
C THR A 99 22.91 17.54 0.49
N ALA A 100 23.69 16.81 -0.32
CA ALA A 100 24.20 17.34 -1.58
C ALA A 100 23.11 17.40 -2.65
N SER A 101 22.25 16.38 -2.70
CA SER A 101 21.11 16.34 -3.60
C SER A 101 19.81 16.90 -2.98
N SER A 102 19.81 17.19 -1.67
CA SER A 102 18.62 17.58 -0.91
C SER A 102 17.51 16.52 -0.98
N THR A 103 17.89 15.25 -0.88
CA THR A 103 16.97 14.11 -0.99
C THR A 103 17.05 13.25 0.26
N ILE A 104 16.00 12.45 0.49
CA ILE A 104 15.98 11.51 1.59
C ILE A 104 15.46 10.16 1.12
N LYS A 105 16.22 9.11 1.45
CA LYS A 105 15.78 7.73 1.29
C LYS A 105 15.05 7.31 2.55
N ILE A 106 13.83 6.82 2.40
CA ILE A 106 12.98 6.37 3.49
C ILE A 106 12.64 4.90 3.26
N GLY A 107 12.87 4.07 4.28
CA GLY A 107 12.46 2.68 4.27
C GLY A 107 10.94 2.51 4.24
N ALA A 108 10.44 1.64 3.38
CA ALA A 108 9.00 1.43 3.17
C ALA A 108 8.26 0.85 4.40
N GLY A 109 9.01 0.28 5.36
CA GLY A 109 8.48 -0.29 6.60
C GLY A 109 8.23 0.72 7.72
N LEU A 110 8.58 1.99 7.53
CA LEU A 110 8.34 3.04 8.52
C LEU A 110 6.89 3.54 8.47
N THR A 111 6.41 4.02 9.60
CA THR A 111 5.23 4.88 9.65
C THR A 111 5.61 6.35 9.44
N CYS A 112 4.65 7.17 9.02
CA CYS A 112 4.88 8.60 8.78
C CYS A 112 5.34 9.33 10.05
N ASP A 113 4.80 8.96 11.22
CA ASP A 113 5.20 9.52 12.51
C ASP A 113 6.64 9.15 12.90
N GLN A 114 7.08 7.91 12.65
CA GLN A 114 8.48 7.51 12.82
C GLN A 114 9.41 8.33 11.92
N VAL A 115 9.03 8.52 10.65
CA VAL A 115 9.78 9.36 9.72
C VAL A 115 9.90 10.77 10.29
N TYR A 116 8.80 11.42 10.64
CA TYR A 116 8.82 12.80 11.14
C TYR A 116 9.73 12.96 12.37
N ALA A 117 9.70 12.00 13.30
CA ALA A 117 10.58 11.99 14.46
C ALA A 117 12.07 11.88 14.07
N LEU A 118 12.41 11.00 13.12
CA LEU A 118 13.79 10.84 12.65
C LEU A 118 14.31 12.09 11.93
N LEU A 119 13.43 12.76 11.17
CA LEU A 119 13.78 13.95 10.38
C LEU A 119 14.01 15.21 11.22
N GLU A 120 13.51 15.25 12.45
CA GLU A 120 13.69 16.40 13.35
C GLU A 120 15.17 16.76 13.52
N SER A 121 16.03 15.74 13.67
CA SER A 121 17.48 15.90 13.81
C SER A 121 18.17 16.49 12.56
N PHE A 122 17.56 16.30 11.39
CA PHE A 122 18.07 16.81 10.11
C PHE A 122 17.52 18.20 9.77
N GLY A 123 16.49 18.69 10.47
CA GLY A 123 15.87 19.98 10.21
C GLY A 123 15.13 20.04 8.86
N VAL A 124 14.74 18.90 8.30
CA VAL A 124 14.03 18.80 7.02
C VAL A 124 12.61 18.26 7.22
N LYS A 125 11.76 18.41 6.22
CA LYS A 125 10.38 17.91 6.20
C LYS A 125 10.14 17.12 4.92
N VAL A 126 9.26 16.13 5.00
CA VAL A 126 8.76 15.40 3.84
C VAL A 126 7.24 15.41 3.85
N LEU A 127 6.65 15.20 2.67
CA LEU A 127 5.22 15.04 2.53
C LEU A 127 4.85 13.56 2.75
N GLY A 128 3.99 13.31 3.73
CA GLY A 128 3.47 11.98 4.05
C GLY A 128 2.10 12.07 4.71
N GLY A 129 1.61 10.93 5.22
CA GLY A 129 0.32 10.84 5.91
C GLY A 129 0.25 11.73 7.15
N ARG A 130 -0.96 12.21 7.46
CA ARG A 130 -1.25 13.10 8.59
C ARG A 130 -1.65 12.37 9.88
N VAL A 131 -2.16 11.15 9.73
CA VAL A 131 -2.69 10.33 10.82
C VAL A 131 -1.56 9.43 11.38
N PRO A 132 -1.42 9.30 12.71
CA PRO A 132 -0.43 8.41 13.32
C PRO A 132 -0.59 6.96 12.87
N GLY A 133 0.52 6.24 12.68
CA GLY A 133 0.49 4.82 12.29
C GLY A 133 0.33 4.56 10.79
N VAL A 134 0.15 5.60 9.96
CA VAL A 134 0.09 5.44 8.50
C VAL A 134 1.44 4.99 7.94
N GLY A 135 1.46 3.83 7.27
CA GLY A 135 2.67 3.27 6.67
C GLY A 135 3.13 4.05 5.42
N VAL A 136 4.43 4.37 5.35
CA VAL A 136 5.03 5.10 4.22
C VAL A 136 4.85 4.34 2.90
N GLY A 137 5.11 3.02 2.91
CA GLY A 137 5.03 2.17 1.72
C GLY A 137 3.64 2.14 1.06
N GLY A 138 2.57 2.41 1.81
CA GLY A 138 1.22 2.52 1.25
C GLY A 138 0.85 3.92 0.80
N VAL A 139 0.94 4.86 1.74
CA VAL A 139 0.36 6.20 1.56
C VAL A 139 0.98 6.94 0.39
N LEU A 140 2.29 6.74 0.17
CA LEU A 140 3.03 7.39 -0.91
C LEU A 140 2.83 6.71 -2.26
N LEU A 141 2.51 5.41 -2.29
CA LEU A 141 2.10 4.73 -3.54
C LEU A 141 0.66 5.08 -3.93
N GLY A 142 -0.18 5.43 -2.95
CA GLY A 142 -1.54 5.94 -3.15
C GLY A 142 -1.64 7.46 -3.13
N GLY A 143 -0.63 8.20 -3.59
CA GLY A 143 -0.64 9.67 -3.58
C GLY A 143 -0.07 10.28 -2.31
N GLY A 144 -0.89 10.48 -1.28
CA GLY A 144 -0.45 10.83 0.06
C GLY A 144 -0.74 12.28 0.43
N PHE A 145 -1.89 12.50 1.09
CA PHE A 145 -2.26 13.81 1.61
C PHE A 145 -1.47 14.18 2.86
N SER A 146 -0.79 15.32 2.80
CA SER A 146 0.03 15.88 3.86
C SER A 146 -0.52 17.21 4.37
N TYR A 147 0.05 17.73 5.46
CA TYR A 147 -0.26 19.09 5.94
C TYR A 147 0.18 20.20 4.96
N PHE A 148 1.01 19.88 3.97
CA PHE A 148 1.55 20.84 3.01
C PHE A 148 1.12 20.54 1.58
N THR A 149 0.06 19.76 1.39
CA THR A 149 -0.39 19.38 0.05
C THR A 149 -0.79 20.57 -0.81
N ASP A 150 -1.38 21.60 -0.21
CA ASP A 150 -1.72 22.85 -0.91
C ASP A 150 -0.48 23.63 -1.40
N GLN A 151 0.71 23.34 -0.86
CA GLN A 151 1.95 24.05 -1.19
C GLN A 151 2.88 23.23 -2.08
N TYR A 152 2.93 21.91 -1.90
CA TYR A 152 3.91 21.03 -2.57
C TYR A 152 3.29 19.81 -3.26
N GLY A 153 1.96 19.73 -3.38
CA GLY A 153 1.27 18.60 -4.01
C GLY A 153 1.11 17.39 -3.10
N LEU A 154 0.79 16.23 -3.67
CA LEU A 154 0.71 14.98 -2.92
C LEU A 154 2.11 14.46 -2.58
N GLY A 155 2.21 13.54 -1.61
CA GLY A 155 3.47 12.90 -1.26
C GLY A 155 4.18 12.26 -2.46
N VAL A 156 3.40 11.61 -3.35
CA VAL A 156 3.88 10.98 -4.59
C VAL A 156 4.49 11.98 -5.57
N ASP A 157 4.05 13.24 -5.56
CA ASP A 157 4.57 14.30 -6.43
C ASP A 157 6.00 14.71 -6.02
N ASN A 158 6.45 14.30 -4.83
CA ASN A 158 7.75 14.61 -4.27
C ASN A 158 8.71 13.40 -4.29
N ILE A 159 8.31 12.27 -4.89
CA ILE A 159 9.17 11.09 -5.03
C ILE A 159 9.97 11.18 -6.32
N ILE A 160 11.29 11.09 -6.21
CA ILE A 160 12.20 11.12 -7.36
C ILE A 160 12.49 9.73 -7.94
N SER A 161 12.47 8.69 -7.10
CA SER A 161 12.78 7.32 -7.51
C SER A 161 12.29 6.29 -6.49
N HIS A 162 12.03 5.06 -6.95
CA HIS A 162 11.70 3.92 -6.10
C HIS A 162 12.71 2.78 -6.25
N ASP A 163 12.97 2.08 -5.15
CA ASP A 163 13.56 0.75 -5.15
C ASP A 163 12.40 -0.27 -5.24
N LEU A 164 12.41 -1.12 -6.27
CA LEU A 164 11.27 -1.99 -6.60
C LEU A 164 11.72 -3.42 -6.90
N VAL A 165 10.82 -4.37 -6.66
CA VAL A 165 10.97 -5.77 -7.06
C VAL A 165 9.73 -6.17 -7.84
N PRO A 166 9.80 -6.24 -9.18
CA PRO A 166 8.68 -6.69 -10.00
C PRO A 166 8.34 -8.16 -9.77
N PRO A 167 7.22 -8.65 -10.34
CA PRO A 167 6.79 -10.05 -10.27
C PRO A 167 7.85 -11.10 -10.64
N ASP A 168 8.79 -10.76 -11.53
CA ASP A 168 9.89 -11.64 -11.92
C ASP A 168 11.00 -11.77 -10.86
N GLY A 169 10.89 -11.03 -9.75
CA GLY A 169 11.81 -11.05 -8.63
C GLY A 169 13.09 -10.24 -8.83
N THR A 170 13.23 -9.51 -9.93
CA THR A 170 14.43 -8.72 -10.21
C THR A 170 14.48 -7.46 -9.34
N PHE A 171 15.62 -7.14 -8.74
CA PHE A 171 15.75 -5.88 -8.00
C PHE A 171 16.05 -4.72 -8.95
N VAL A 172 15.20 -3.69 -8.92
CA VAL A 172 15.37 -2.45 -9.67
C VAL A 172 15.66 -1.33 -8.69
N HIS A 173 16.90 -0.85 -8.72
CA HIS A 173 17.33 0.28 -7.89
C HIS A 173 17.03 1.62 -8.57
N GLY A 174 16.46 2.56 -7.82
CA GLY A 174 16.34 3.95 -8.25
C GLY A 174 15.52 4.17 -9.52
N LEU A 175 14.42 3.43 -9.69
CA LEU A 175 13.51 3.63 -10.82
C LEU A 175 12.91 5.04 -10.74
N GLY A 176 13.37 5.92 -11.63
CA GLY A 176 12.94 7.32 -11.67
C GLY A 176 11.44 7.47 -11.90
N VAL A 177 10.84 8.45 -11.24
CA VAL A 177 9.42 8.76 -11.37
C VAL A 177 9.26 10.02 -12.22
N SER A 178 8.32 9.98 -13.14
CA SER A 178 7.81 11.18 -13.83
C SER A 178 6.33 11.30 -13.50
N THR A 179 6.04 11.99 -12.41
CA THR A 179 4.68 12.36 -11.99
C THR A 179 4.48 13.83 -12.38
N PRO A 180 3.89 14.13 -13.56
CA PRO A 180 3.41 15.48 -13.78
C PRO A 180 2.37 15.82 -12.69
N PRO A 181 2.31 17.07 -12.22
CA PRO A 181 1.30 17.49 -11.26
C PRO A 181 -0.08 17.08 -11.77
N PRO A 182 -0.99 16.62 -10.90
CA PRO A 182 -2.31 16.23 -11.33
C PRO A 182 -3.00 17.41 -12.04
N GLU A 183 -3.47 17.19 -13.26
CA GLU A 183 -4.18 18.21 -14.06
C GLU A 183 -5.51 18.62 -13.40
N ARG A 184 -6.01 17.80 -12.47
CA ARG A 184 -7.25 18.00 -11.73
C ARG A 184 -6.98 17.91 -10.23
N PHE A 185 -7.53 18.85 -9.49
CA PHE A 185 -7.55 18.80 -8.03
C PHE A 185 -8.39 17.61 -7.55
N VAL A 186 -7.83 16.78 -6.69
CA VAL A 186 -8.54 15.67 -6.04
C VAL A 186 -9.00 16.18 -4.66
N CYS A 187 -10.31 16.29 -4.47
CA CYS A 187 -10.90 16.61 -3.17
C CYS A 187 -11.50 15.33 -2.57
N PRO A 188 -10.75 14.57 -1.76
CA PRO A 188 -11.28 13.35 -1.17
C PRO A 188 -12.42 13.69 -0.20
N THR A 189 -13.56 13.02 -0.38
CA THR A 189 -14.58 12.94 0.66
C THR A 189 -14.41 11.59 1.36
N PHE A 190 -14.15 11.62 2.66
CA PHE A 190 -13.96 10.42 3.46
C PHE A 190 -14.72 10.56 4.78
N PRO A 191 -16.01 10.21 4.80
CA PRO A 191 -16.72 10.06 6.06
C PRO A 191 -16.15 8.84 6.79
N GLU A 192 -15.91 8.97 8.09
CA GLU A 192 -15.48 7.88 8.97
C GLU A 192 -16.53 7.71 10.07
N ILE A 193 -17.00 6.48 10.25
CA ILE A 193 -17.98 6.11 11.28
C ILE A 193 -17.44 4.87 11.98
N HIS A 194 -17.54 4.83 13.30
CA HIS A 194 -17.15 3.68 14.12
C HIS A 194 -18.38 3.12 14.83
N TRP A 195 -18.47 1.79 14.88
CA TRP A 195 -19.50 1.07 15.62
C TRP A 195 -18.91 -0.22 16.19
N ASP A 196 -19.49 -0.72 17.28
CA ASP A 196 -18.90 -1.82 18.06
C ASP A 196 -19.42 -3.20 17.65
N ASN A 197 -20.60 -3.26 17.03
CA ASN A 197 -21.31 -4.52 16.78
C ASN A 197 -21.31 -4.86 15.30
N ALA A 198 -20.64 -5.95 14.93
CA ALA A 198 -20.59 -6.46 13.55
C ALA A 198 -21.98 -6.75 12.96
N ALA A 199 -23.02 -6.95 13.79
CA ALA A 199 -24.39 -7.10 13.30
C ALA A 199 -24.94 -5.82 12.62
N ASP A 200 -24.33 -4.66 12.91
CA ASP A 200 -24.73 -3.37 12.34
C ASP A 200 -23.93 -2.99 11.08
N ASP A 201 -22.97 -3.83 10.65
CA ASP A 201 -22.08 -3.57 9.50
C ASP A 201 -22.86 -3.16 8.25
N ALA A 202 -23.88 -3.95 7.88
CA ALA A 202 -24.66 -3.69 6.67
C ALA A 202 -25.38 -2.33 6.72
N TYR A 203 -25.87 -1.92 7.90
CA TYR A 203 -26.52 -0.63 8.05
C TYR A 203 -25.52 0.51 7.90
N PHE A 204 -24.39 0.45 8.59
CA PHE A 204 -23.41 1.54 8.56
C PHE A 204 -22.67 1.65 7.24
N ILE A 205 -22.36 0.53 6.57
CA ILE A 205 -21.75 0.53 5.23
C ILE A 205 -22.69 1.22 4.23
N ILE A 206 -23.99 0.84 4.21
CA ILE A 206 -24.98 1.48 3.31
C ILE A 206 -25.11 2.97 3.64
N ALA A 207 -25.21 3.34 4.92
CA ALA A 207 -25.32 4.74 5.32
C ALA A 207 -24.10 5.57 4.91
N LEU A 208 -22.91 4.97 4.95
CA LEU A 208 -21.66 5.60 4.53
C LEU A 208 -21.64 5.85 3.02
N GLU A 209 -22.03 4.86 2.23
CA GLU A 209 -22.15 4.95 0.78
C GLU A 209 -23.16 6.04 0.37
N GLU A 210 -24.35 6.04 0.97
CA GLU A 210 -25.39 7.05 0.73
C GLU A 210 -24.91 8.46 1.11
N THR A 211 -24.21 8.59 2.24
CA THR A 211 -23.64 9.87 2.70
C THR A 211 -22.58 10.38 1.73
N GLN A 212 -21.66 9.52 1.30
CA GLN A 212 -20.62 9.88 0.35
C GLN A 212 -21.21 10.30 -1.00
N GLN A 213 -22.22 9.58 -1.50
CA GLN A 213 -22.93 9.95 -2.73
C GLN A 213 -23.65 11.30 -2.60
N ALA A 214 -24.30 11.57 -1.47
CA ALA A 214 -25.00 12.82 -1.23
C ALA A 214 -24.02 14.01 -1.17
N ILE A 215 -22.89 13.89 -0.46
CA ILE A 215 -21.86 14.93 -0.39
C ILE A 215 -21.27 15.17 -1.78
N GLN A 216 -20.94 14.11 -2.51
CA GLN A 216 -20.39 14.22 -3.87
C GLN A 216 -21.38 14.92 -4.81
N ALA A 217 -22.68 14.62 -4.73
CA ALA A 217 -23.70 15.28 -5.54
C ALA A 217 -23.78 16.79 -5.27
N VAL A 218 -23.69 17.22 -4.01
CA VAL A 218 -23.65 18.64 -3.63
C VAL A 218 -22.37 19.30 -4.14
N ALA A 219 -21.21 18.67 -3.93
CA ALA A 219 -19.93 19.20 -4.38
C ALA A 219 -19.89 19.39 -5.91
N ILE A 220 -20.48 18.46 -6.68
CA ILE A 220 -20.65 18.60 -8.13
C ILE A 220 -21.59 19.78 -8.46
N ALA A 221 -22.73 19.88 -7.80
CA ALA A 221 -23.69 20.95 -8.04
C ALA A 221 -23.12 22.36 -7.74
N GLU A 222 -22.20 22.46 -6.78
CA GLU A 222 -21.50 23.70 -6.43
C GLU A 222 -20.24 23.97 -7.28
N GLY A 223 -19.89 23.07 -8.21
CA GLY A 223 -18.68 23.20 -9.03
C GLY A 223 -17.37 22.98 -8.27
N GLN A 224 -17.44 22.33 -7.10
CA GLN A 224 -16.28 21.98 -6.26
C GLN A 224 -15.74 20.58 -6.56
N SER A 225 -16.49 19.75 -7.29
CA SER A 225 -16.09 18.41 -7.70
C SER A 225 -16.63 18.09 -9.10
N LEU A 226 -16.14 16.99 -9.68
CA LEU A 226 -16.52 16.51 -11.01
C LEU A 226 -17.19 15.13 -10.90
N ALA A 227 -18.19 14.88 -11.74
CA ALA A 227 -18.86 13.58 -11.80
C ALA A 227 -17.92 12.46 -12.31
N ASP A 228 -16.95 12.83 -13.14
CA ASP A 228 -15.84 12.00 -13.62
C ASP A 228 -14.53 12.31 -12.87
N GLY A 229 -14.64 12.84 -11.64
CA GLY A 229 -13.49 13.12 -10.79
C GLY A 229 -12.75 11.82 -10.44
N ILE A 230 -11.42 11.85 -10.50
CA ILE A 230 -10.61 10.73 -10.05
C ILE A 230 -10.78 10.59 -8.54
N LEU A 231 -11.25 9.42 -8.10
CA LEU A 231 -11.36 9.06 -6.70
C LEU A 231 -9.99 8.74 -6.14
N TYR A 232 -9.72 9.29 -4.96
CA TYR A 232 -8.48 9.06 -4.24
C TYR A 232 -8.44 7.62 -3.73
N ASN A 233 -7.52 6.80 -4.25
CA ASN A 233 -7.51 5.36 -4.04
C ASN A 233 -7.43 4.92 -2.57
N ASN A 234 -6.75 5.67 -1.70
CA ASN A 234 -6.67 5.33 -0.27
C ASN A 234 -8.02 5.45 0.46
N TYR A 235 -8.99 6.16 -0.12
CA TYR A 235 -10.34 6.36 0.43
C TYR A 235 -11.44 5.83 -0.49
N ALA A 236 -11.07 5.15 -1.57
CA ALA A 236 -12.02 4.59 -2.51
C ALA A 236 -12.56 3.25 -1.99
N PRO A 237 -13.88 2.98 -2.10
CA PRO A 237 -14.44 1.66 -1.86
C PRO A 237 -13.75 0.56 -2.70
N ALA A 238 -13.69 -0.66 -2.17
CA ALA A 238 -12.99 -1.77 -2.84
C ALA A 238 -13.58 -2.15 -4.21
N ASP A 239 -14.87 -1.89 -4.42
CA ASP A 239 -15.62 -2.16 -5.66
C ASP A 239 -15.62 -0.96 -6.62
N THR A 240 -14.87 0.11 -6.31
CA THR A 240 -14.76 1.28 -7.17
C THR A 240 -14.29 0.90 -8.58
N PRO A 241 -15.03 1.25 -9.65
CA PRO A 241 -14.59 1.05 -11.01
C PRO A 241 -13.22 1.69 -11.26
N LEU A 242 -12.32 0.95 -11.91
CA LEU A 242 -10.94 1.39 -12.14
C LEU A 242 -10.84 2.66 -12.97
N GLU A 243 -11.83 2.92 -13.83
CA GLU A 243 -11.94 4.14 -14.63
C GLU A 243 -12.07 5.37 -13.74
N LEU A 244 -12.72 5.24 -12.58
CA LEU A 244 -12.83 6.30 -11.58
C LEU A 244 -11.55 6.48 -10.75
N LEU A 245 -10.62 5.53 -10.77
CA LEU A 245 -9.34 5.61 -10.05
C LEU A 245 -8.17 6.07 -10.96
N TYR A 246 -8.19 5.63 -12.22
CA TYR A 246 -7.03 5.77 -13.11
C TYR A 246 -7.35 6.51 -14.42
N GLY A 247 -8.62 6.79 -14.70
CA GLY A 247 -9.03 7.57 -15.87
C GLY A 247 -8.44 7.06 -17.18
N ASP A 248 -7.83 7.97 -17.95
CA ASP A 248 -7.20 7.68 -19.24
C ASP A 248 -5.92 6.81 -19.14
N LYS A 249 -5.36 6.63 -17.93
CA LYS A 249 -4.16 5.83 -17.71
C LYS A 249 -4.45 4.34 -17.56
N LEU A 250 -5.72 3.94 -17.40
CA LEU A 250 -6.10 2.56 -17.13
C LEU A 250 -5.59 1.57 -18.18
N GLU A 251 -5.72 1.88 -19.47
CA GLU A 251 -5.23 0.99 -20.54
C GLU A 251 -3.71 0.83 -20.51
N ARG A 252 -2.98 1.93 -20.25
CA ARG A 252 -1.52 1.86 -20.06
C ARG A 252 -1.15 0.99 -18.87
N LEU A 253 -1.90 1.04 -17.76
CA LEU A 253 -1.66 0.19 -16.59
C LEU A 253 -1.88 -1.29 -16.92
N ARG A 254 -2.94 -1.63 -17.65
CA ARG A 254 -3.19 -3.00 -18.16
C ARG A 254 -2.09 -3.49 -19.10
N GLU A 255 -1.54 -2.62 -19.95
CA GLU A 255 -0.40 -2.97 -20.80
C GLU A 255 0.87 -3.21 -19.98
N VAL A 256 1.12 -2.40 -18.96
CA VAL A 256 2.25 -2.57 -18.04
C VAL A 256 2.11 -3.89 -17.28
N GLU A 257 0.94 -4.19 -16.72
CA GLU A 257 0.65 -5.45 -16.03
C GLU A 257 0.95 -6.64 -16.94
N LYS A 258 0.39 -6.69 -18.15
CA LYS A 258 0.65 -7.78 -19.11
C LYS A 258 2.14 -8.00 -19.41
N ARG A 259 2.95 -6.94 -19.31
CA ARG A 259 4.40 -6.98 -19.55
C ARG A 259 5.19 -7.44 -18.33
N VAL A 260 4.83 -6.98 -17.13
CA VAL A 260 5.59 -7.24 -15.89
C VAL A 260 5.08 -8.46 -15.13
N ASP A 261 3.82 -8.83 -15.33
CA ASP A 261 3.16 -10.00 -14.74
C ASP A 261 2.42 -10.83 -15.82
N PRO A 262 3.13 -11.34 -16.85
CA PRO A 262 2.52 -12.13 -17.91
C PRO A 262 1.77 -13.34 -17.35
N GLY A 263 0.81 -13.87 -18.13
CA GLY A 263 -0.15 -14.87 -17.66
C GLY A 263 0.41 -16.21 -17.12
N ASN A 264 1.71 -16.45 -17.24
CA ASN A 264 2.45 -17.56 -16.64
C ASN A 264 3.10 -17.24 -15.27
N ILE A 265 3.12 -15.97 -14.85
CA ILE A 265 3.66 -15.48 -13.58
C ILE A 265 2.51 -15.22 -12.60
N ARG A 266 1.58 -14.32 -12.94
CA ARG A 266 0.34 -14.03 -12.19
C ARG A 266 0.58 -13.84 -10.68
N VAL A 267 1.56 -13.02 -10.31
CA VAL A 267 1.85 -12.68 -8.91
C VAL A 267 0.89 -11.61 -8.39
N MET A 268 0.53 -10.62 -9.20
CA MET A 268 -0.33 -9.49 -8.81
C MET A 268 -1.75 -9.94 -8.46
N VAL A 269 -2.22 -11.09 -8.97
CA VAL A 269 -3.52 -11.66 -8.58
C VAL A 269 -3.50 -12.34 -7.21
N LEU A 270 -2.33 -12.57 -6.62
CA LEU A 270 -2.19 -13.20 -5.30
C LEU A 270 -2.28 -12.21 -4.14
N THR A 271 -2.16 -10.92 -4.41
CA THR A 271 -2.43 -9.87 -3.43
C THR A 271 -3.90 -9.46 -3.48
N GLY A 272 -4.38 -8.64 -2.55
CA GLY A 272 -5.58 -7.83 -2.79
C GLY A 272 -5.23 -6.54 -3.53
N GLY A 273 -5.99 -5.48 -3.29
CA GLY A 273 -5.87 -4.25 -4.08
C GLY A 273 -6.79 -4.24 -5.31
N PHE A 274 -6.88 -3.08 -5.93
CA PHE A 274 -7.54 -2.92 -7.23
C PHE A 274 -6.84 -3.77 -8.30
N LYS A 275 -7.62 -4.54 -9.07
CA LYS A 275 -7.13 -5.51 -10.06
C LYS A 275 -7.30 -4.99 -11.48
N PHE A 276 -6.33 -5.25 -12.36
CA PHE A 276 -6.29 -4.75 -13.74
C PHE A 276 -6.67 -5.80 -14.78
#